data_AF-A0AA40FFH2-F1
#
_entry.id   AF-A0AA40FFH2-F1
#
_cell.length_a   1.000
_cell.length_b   1.000
_cell.length_c   1.000
_cell.angle_alpha   90.00
_cell.angle_beta   90.00
_cell.angle_gamma   90.00
#
_symmetry.space_group_name_H-M   'P 1'
#
loop_
_entity.id
_entity.type
_entity.pdbx_description
1 polymer ?
#
loop_
_entity_poly.entity_id
_entity_poly.type
_entity_poly.pdbx_seq_one_letter_code
_entity_poly.pdbx_strand_id
1 'polypeptide(L)'
;MADDDFDGDEYERARVLGTRALQIAMCAPVMVELEGETDPLQIAMKELKQRKIPIIIRRYLPDNSYEDWGIPLKKNHLTQRPTPAPPLLTHSEDRELDIAVQRLI
;
A
#
# COMPACT_ATOMS: atom_id res chain seq x y z
N MET A 1 22.62 -7.23 -8.01
CA MET A 1 21.24 -7.73 -8.19
C MET A 1 20.59 -7.85 -6.81
N ALA A 2 20.56 -6.74 -6.06
CA ALA A 2 20.16 -6.72 -4.65
C ALA A 2 19.83 -5.28 -4.25
N ASP A 3 18.67 -4.75 -4.64
CA ASP A 3 18.20 -3.41 -4.23
C ASP A 3 16.66 -3.34 -4.12
N ASP A 4 16.00 -4.46 -3.82
CA ASP A 4 14.55 -4.48 -3.54
C ASP A 4 14.34 -4.62 -2.02
N ASP A 5 14.46 -3.51 -1.30
CA ASP A 5 14.16 -3.33 0.14
C ASP A 5 12.67 -3.55 0.53
N PHE A 6 11.88 -4.25 -0.30
CA PHE A 6 10.51 -4.60 0.04
C PHE A 6 10.48 -5.97 0.70
N ASP A 7 10.49 -5.95 2.02
CA ASP A 7 10.45 -7.13 2.88
C ASP A 7 9.01 -7.56 3.25
N GLY A 8 8.02 -7.08 2.50
CA GLY A 8 6.61 -7.46 2.64
C GLY A 8 6.26 -8.75 1.91
N ASP A 9 5.06 -9.25 2.16
CA ASP A 9 4.51 -10.42 1.48
C ASP A 9 4.36 -10.15 -0.03
N GLU A 10 4.60 -11.17 -0.87
CA GLU A 10 4.58 -11.02 -2.33
C GLU A 10 3.20 -10.58 -2.84
N TYR A 11 2.12 -11.00 -2.18
CA TYR A 11 0.75 -10.62 -2.52
C TYR A 11 0.48 -9.15 -2.20
N GLU A 12 0.97 -8.66 -1.05
CA GLU A 12 0.84 -7.25 -0.67
C GLU A 12 1.64 -6.35 -1.61
N ARG A 13 2.85 -6.78 -2.01
CA ARG A 13 3.66 -6.07 -3.01
C ARG A 13 2.89 -5.91 -4.31
N ALA A 14 2.35 -7.01 -4.83
CA ALA A 14 1.60 -7.01 -6.09
C ALA A 14 0.34 -6.14 -5.99
N ARG A 15 -0.39 -6.21 -4.87
CA ARG A 15 -1.60 -5.40 -4.64
C ARG A 15 -1.27 -3.91 -4.59
N VAL A 16 -0.26 -3.50 -3.83
CA VAL A 16 0.14 -2.09 -3.72
C VAL A 16 0.56 -1.53 -5.07
N LEU A 17 1.40 -2.26 -5.82
CA LEU A 17 1.83 -1.82 -7.15
C LEU A 17 0.66 -1.75 -8.13
N GLY A 18 -0.23 -2.74 -8.14
CA GLY A 18 -1.40 -2.76 -9.02
C GLY A 18 -2.38 -1.62 -8.73
N THR A 19 -2.75 -1.43 -7.47
CA THR A 19 -3.62 -0.31 -7.05
C THR A 19 -2.99 1.04 -7.38
N ARG A 20 -1.69 1.20 -7.12
CA ARG A 20 -1.01 2.47 -7.39
C ARG A 20 -0.88 2.75 -8.89
N ALA A 21 -0.54 1.73 -9.69
CA ALA A 21 -0.50 1.86 -11.14
C ALA A 21 -1.86 2.26 -11.72
N LEU A 22 -2.96 1.68 -11.21
CA LEU A 22 -4.31 2.05 -11.62
C LEU A 22 -4.62 3.52 -11.29
N GLN A 23 -4.30 3.97 -10.07
CA GLN A 23 -4.46 5.38 -9.70
C GLN A 23 -3.71 6.32 -10.66
N ILE A 24 -2.45 5.99 -10.99
CA ILE A 24 -1.64 6.78 -11.93
C ILE A 24 -2.26 6.77 -13.33
N ALA A 25 -2.77 5.64 -13.80
CA ALA A 25 -3.47 5.53 -15.08
C ALA A 25 -4.72 6.41 -15.14
N MET A 26 -5.31 6.72 -13.98
CA MET A 26 -6.43 7.64 -13.83
C MET A 26 -6.02 9.08 -13.51
N CYS A 27 -4.79 9.44 -13.88
CA CYS A 27 -4.26 10.79 -13.69
C CYS A 27 -4.16 11.22 -12.22
N ALA A 28 -4.03 10.28 -11.27
CA ALA A 28 -3.70 10.63 -9.90
C ALA A 28 -2.32 11.30 -9.82
N PRO A 29 -2.09 12.20 -8.85
CA PRO A 29 -0.79 12.87 -8.70
C PRO A 29 0.35 11.88 -8.46
N VAL A 30 1.43 12.02 -9.23
CA VAL A 30 2.66 11.23 -9.09
C VAL A 30 3.56 11.86 -8.04
N MET A 31 4.15 11.04 -7.17
CA MET A 31 4.95 11.47 -6.01
C MET A 31 6.46 11.53 -6.30
N VAL A 32 6.88 11.09 -7.48
CA VAL A 32 8.27 11.07 -7.95
C VAL A 32 8.44 11.91 -9.20
N GLU A 33 9.68 12.31 -9.49
CA GLU A 33 10.02 12.95 -10.75
C GLU A 33 10.05 11.93 -11.90
N LEU A 34 9.44 12.30 -13.02
CA LEU A 34 9.40 11.48 -14.23
C LEU A 34 10.60 11.84 -15.13
N GLU A 35 11.36 10.83 -15.51
CA GLU A 35 12.53 10.89 -16.39
C GLU A 35 12.22 10.26 -17.76
N GLY A 36 10.97 10.39 -18.21
CA GLY A 36 10.48 9.79 -19.45
C GLY A 36 9.70 8.48 -19.28
N GLU A 37 9.42 8.05 -18.05
CA GLU A 37 8.51 6.94 -17.81
C GLU A 37 7.07 7.34 -18.17
N THR A 38 6.44 6.53 -19.03
CA THR A 38 5.04 6.70 -19.44
C THR A 38 4.15 5.57 -18.93
N ASP A 39 4.73 4.42 -18.61
CA ASP A 39 4.00 3.27 -18.10
C ASP A 39 3.64 3.44 -16.61
N PRO A 40 2.35 3.38 -16.23
CA PRO A 40 1.91 3.56 -14.85
C PRO A 40 2.54 2.59 -13.86
N LEU A 41 2.79 1.34 -14.29
CA LEU A 41 3.42 0.34 -13.43
C LEU A 41 4.89 0.66 -13.18
N GLN A 42 5.65 1.11 -14.19
CA GLN A 42 7.01 1.61 -14.01
C GLN A 42 7.06 2.80 -13.05
N ILE A 43 6.12 3.74 -13.16
CA ILE A 43 6.04 4.89 -12.25
C ILE A 43 5.73 4.42 -10.81
N ALA A 44 4.78 3.51 -10.62
CA ALA A 44 4.48 2.93 -9.31
C ALA A 44 5.68 2.18 -8.71
N MET A 45 6.44 1.44 -9.53
CA MET A 45 7.68 0.78 -9.09
C MET A 45 8.75 1.80 -8.67
N LYS A 46 8.87 2.92 -9.39
CA LYS A 46 9.77 4.03 -9.04
C LYS A 46 9.38 4.68 -7.71
N GLU A 47 8.08 4.90 -7.48
CA GLU A 47 7.56 5.38 -6.19
C GLU A 47 7.83 4.38 -5.05
N LEU A 48 7.67 3.08 -5.29
CA LEU A 48 7.97 2.04 -4.30
C LEU A 48 9.45 2.09 -3.90
N LYS A 49 10.34 2.16 -4.88
CA LYS A 49 11.79 2.23 -4.67
C LYS A 49 12.21 3.49 -3.89
N GLN A 50 11.55 4.62 -4.17
CA GLN A 50 11.78 5.87 -3.43
C GLN A 50 11.01 5.96 -2.09
N ARG A 51 10.21 4.95 -1.73
CA ARG A 51 9.38 4.92 -0.51
C ARG A 51 8.38 6.08 -0.44
N LYS A 52 7.79 6.44 -1.60
CA LYS A 52 6.86 7.57 -1.76
C LYS A 52 5.43 7.16 -2.12
N ILE A 53 5.11 5.87 -2.09
CA ILE A 53 3.75 5.40 -2.34
C ILE A 53 2.81 5.89 -1.22
N PRO A 54 1.75 6.64 -1.53
CA PRO A 54 0.80 7.16 -0.55
C PRO A 54 -0.30 6.13 -0.22
N ILE A 55 0.08 4.90 0.15
CA ILE A 55 -0.83 3.80 0.50
C ILE A 55 -0.41 3.21 1.85
N ILE A 56 -1.40 2.88 2.68
CA ILE A 56 -1.22 2.19 3.97
C ILE A 56 -1.87 0.81 3.84
N ILE A 57 -1.21 -0.24 4.33
CA ILE A 57 -1.79 -1.57 4.43
C ILE A 57 -2.41 -1.72 5.82
N ARG A 58 -3.72 -1.96 5.87
CA ARG A 58 -4.43 -2.32 7.10
C ARG A 58 -4.54 -3.84 7.23
N ARG A 59 -3.97 -4.41 8.28
CA ARG A 59 -4.05 -5.86 8.59
C ARG A 59 -4.99 -6.10 9.75
N TYR A 60 -6.02 -6.88 9.52
CA TYR A 60 -7.00 -7.23 10.55
C TYR A 60 -6.53 -8.44 11.36
N LEU A 61 -6.63 -8.31 12.68
CA LEU A 61 -6.32 -9.34 13.66
C LEU A 61 -7.60 -10.17 13.98
N PRO A 62 -7.45 -11.39 14.51
CA PRO A 62 -8.59 -12.26 14.83
C PRO A 62 -9.50 -11.70 15.94
N ASP A 63 -9.01 -10.75 16.73
CA ASP A 63 -9.79 -10.01 17.75
C ASP A 63 -10.56 -8.80 17.16
N ASN A 64 -10.61 -8.68 15.83
CA ASN A 64 -11.25 -7.60 15.09
C ASN A 64 -10.58 -6.22 15.27
N SER A 65 -9.42 -6.16 15.92
CA SER A 65 -8.54 -4.99 15.85
C SER A 65 -7.74 -4.98 14.54
N TYR A 66 -7.03 -3.90 14.25
CA TYR A 66 -6.16 -3.83 13.08
C TYR A 66 -4.83 -3.14 13.37
N GLU A 67 -3.89 -3.39 12.46
CA GLU A 67 -2.60 -2.75 12.41
C GLU A 67 -2.45 -2.01 11.07
N ASP A 68 -2.11 -0.72 11.14
CA ASP A 68 -1.82 0.11 9.97
C ASP A 68 -0.32 0.12 9.70
N TRP A 69 0.07 -0.34 8.51
CA TRP A 69 1.45 -0.50 8.09
C TRP A 69 1.80 0.42 6.92
N GLY A 70 2.82 1.25 7.11
CA GLY A 70 3.37 2.07 6.04
C GLY A 70 4.22 1.27 5.05
N ILE A 71 4.26 1.71 3.80
CA ILE A 71 5.12 1.16 2.75
C ILE A 71 6.48 1.86 2.76
N PRO A 72 7.62 1.13 2.65
CA PRO A 72 7.74 -0.31 2.51
C PRO A 72 7.64 -1.06 3.84
N LEU A 73 7.02 -2.24 3.78
CA LEU A 73 6.93 -3.17 4.90
C LEU A 73 8.33 -3.68 5.25
N LYS A 74 8.81 -3.42 6.48
CA LYS A 74 10.11 -3.93 6.97
C LYS A 74 9.93 -5.29 7.64
N LYS A 75 10.85 -6.23 7.41
CA LYS A 75 10.86 -7.61 7.97
C LYS A 75 11.01 -7.70 9.50
N ASN A 76 11.19 -6.58 10.21
CA ASN A 76 11.47 -6.58 11.65
C ASN A 76 10.17 -6.57 12.47
N HIS A 77 9.37 -7.64 12.34
CA HIS A 77 8.02 -7.77 12.92
C HIS A 77 7.97 -8.35 14.35
N LEU A 78 9.12 -8.61 15.00
CA LEU A 78 9.13 -9.11 16.39
C LEU A 78 9.32 -8.01 17.44
N THR A 79 9.73 -6.79 17.07
CA THR A 79 10.17 -5.78 18.06
C THR A 79 9.30 -4.54 18.14
N GLN A 80 8.44 -4.26 17.16
CA GLN A 80 7.53 -3.12 17.20
C GLN A 80 6.18 -3.52 16.60
N ARG A 81 5.27 -4.00 17.44
CA ARG A 81 3.85 -4.06 17.05
C ARG A 81 3.35 -2.62 16.99
N PRO A 82 2.85 -2.12 15.85
CA PRO A 82 2.08 -0.89 15.86
C PRO A 82 0.96 -1.03 16.89
N THR A 83 0.61 0.06 17.59
CA THR A 83 -0.43 0.00 18.61
C THR A 83 -1.75 -0.45 17.99
N PRO A 84 -2.36 -1.56 18.45
CA PRO A 84 -3.67 -1.98 17.97
C PRO A 84 -4.66 -0.86 18.32
N ALA A 85 -5.23 -0.25 17.28
CA ALA A 85 -6.24 0.77 17.43
C ALA A 85 -7.62 0.10 17.52
N PRO A 86 -8.47 0.48 18.48
CA PRO A 86 -9.88 0.11 18.44
C PRO A 86 -10.48 0.63 17.14
N PRO A 87 -11.15 -0.22 16.35
CA PRO A 87 -11.62 0.19 15.05
C PRO A 87 -12.76 1.21 15.16
N LEU A 88 -12.65 2.32 14.42
CA LEU A 88 -13.71 3.34 14.33
C LEU A 88 -14.90 2.87 13.47
N LEU A 89 -14.65 1.92 12.57
CA LEU A 89 -15.62 1.27 11.67
C LEU A 89 -15.49 -0.24 11.81
N THR A 90 -16.55 -1.00 11.65
CA THR A 90 -16.45 -2.46 11.61
C THR A 90 -15.64 -2.92 10.39
N HIS A 91 -15.04 -4.11 10.47
CA HIS A 91 -14.30 -4.71 9.34
C HIS A 91 -15.14 -4.80 8.05
N SER A 92 -16.45 -5.05 8.18
CA SER A 92 -17.40 -5.03 7.07
C SER A 92 -17.50 -3.65 6.41
N GLU A 93 -17.68 -2.59 7.21
CA GLU A 93 -17.83 -1.22 6.71
C GLU A 93 -16.55 -0.71 6.06
N ASP A 94 -15.39 -0.99 6.65
CA ASP A 94 -14.09 -0.63 6.09
C ASP A 94 -13.82 -1.35 4.76
N ARG A 95 -14.19 -2.63 4.67
CA ARG A 95 -14.12 -3.40 3.43
C ARG A 95 -15.06 -2.86 2.35
N GLU A 96 -16.27 -2.46 2.72
CA GLU A 96 -17.21 -1.83 1.79
C GLU A 96 -16.69 -0.49 1.27
N LEU A 97 -16.05 0.30 2.13
CA LEU A 97 -15.41 1.54 1.73
C LEU A 97 -14.22 1.30 0.79
N ASP A 98 -13.37 0.31 1.07
CA ASP A 98 -12.25 -0.07 0.19
C ASP A 98 -12.75 -0.52 -1.19
N ILE A 99 -13.83 -1.31 -1.23
CA ILE A 99 -14.48 -1.72 -2.48
C ILE A 99 -15.10 -0.52 -3.21
N ALA A 100 -15.75 0.39 -2.49
CA ALA A 100 -16.36 1.57 -3.08
C ALA A 100 -15.30 2.51 -3.67
N VAL A 101 -14.22 2.74 -2.94
CA VAL A 101 -13.05 3.50 -3.41
C VAL A 101 -12.43 2.81 -4.63
N GLN A 102 -12.21 1.49 -4.59
CA GLN A 102 -11.70 0.73 -5.75
C GLN A 102 -12.65 0.70 -6.96
N ARG A 103 -13.95 1.00 -6.79
CA ARG A 103 -14.92 1.14 -7.90
C ARG A 103 -14.99 2.55 -8.46
N LEU A 104 -14.54 3.54 -7.70
CA LEU A 104 -14.45 4.94 -8.09
C LEU A 104 -13.14 5.25 -8.82
N ILE A 105 -12.14 4.39 -8.62
CA ILE A 105 -10.89 4.32 -9.36
C ILE A 105 -11.14 3.36 -10.54
#